data_AF-A0ABD1KJP4-F1
#
_entry.id   AF-A0ABD1KJP4-F1
#
_cell.length_a   1.000
_cell.length_b   1.000
_cell.length_c   1.000
_cell.angle_alpha   90.00
_cell.angle_beta   90.00
_cell.angle_gamma   90.00
#
_symmetry.space_group_name_H-M   'P 1'
#
loop_
_entity.id
_entity.type
_entity.pdbx_description
1 polymer ?
#
loop_
_entity_poly.entity_id
_entity_poly.type
_entity_poly.pdbx_seq_one_letter_code
_entity_poly.pdbx_strand_id
1 'polypeptide(L)'
;MLNLATSDILCLLPLPAFMHALVNEWTFGSAICKVLSFIIYTSLYTGLLTVMLMSIHRYVAVVYPRLWAKMDKMRERFLLFSLWILGSILAICAVETYDVVEDGGKSKCWRISMSDGKRAAVVLSETLFGFAIPFPILVVSYCCLHKKVNQAAFFRSQRLTRLVTLIVVTFFVLWTPVHILNLMHIFAILIKPAKPDMYEQLSRLIRSSDEVVKSFTFINSSVNPSLYAFSSRRLRQNLNQPEDTGAQNSPERL
;
A
#
# COMPACT_ATOMS: atom_id res chain seq x y z
N MET A 1 -7.76 7.48 -7.96
CA MET A 1 -8.55 6.76 -6.95
C MET A 1 -9.00 5.41 -7.49
N LEU A 2 -9.57 5.36 -8.70
CA LEU A 2 -9.92 4.10 -9.37
C LEU A 2 -8.77 3.10 -9.43
N ASN A 3 -7.57 3.51 -9.90
CA ASN A 3 -6.40 2.62 -9.91
C ASN A 3 -6.08 1.97 -8.55
N LEU A 4 -6.20 2.73 -7.46
CA LEU A 4 -5.95 2.23 -6.12
C LEU A 4 -7.01 1.20 -5.71
N ALA A 5 -8.29 1.50 -5.97
CA ALA A 5 -9.37 0.54 -5.73
C ALA A 5 -9.21 -0.73 -6.59
N THR A 6 -8.79 -0.60 -7.84
CA THR A 6 -8.50 -1.74 -8.72
C THR A 6 -7.35 -2.58 -8.18
N SER A 7 -6.24 -1.97 -7.76
CA SER A 7 -5.14 -2.71 -7.15
C SER A 7 -5.55 -3.38 -5.84
N ASP A 8 -6.35 -2.71 -5.00
CA ASP A 8 -6.83 -3.28 -3.73
C ASP A 8 -7.72 -4.50 -3.96
N ILE A 9 -8.65 -4.42 -4.91
CA ILE A 9 -9.51 -5.55 -5.27
C ILE A 9 -8.67 -6.71 -5.81
N LEU A 10 -7.73 -6.45 -6.73
CA LEU A 10 -6.83 -7.47 -7.27
C LEU A 10 -5.98 -8.10 -6.17
N CYS A 11 -5.54 -7.34 -5.16
CA CYS A 11 -4.80 -7.88 -4.02
C CYS A 11 -5.64 -8.83 -3.17
N LEU A 12 -6.96 -8.62 -3.09
CA LEU A 12 -7.86 -9.45 -2.29
C LEU A 12 -8.34 -10.71 -3.04
N LEU A 13 -8.27 -10.75 -4.38
CA LEU A 13 -8.71 -11.92 -5.16
C LEU A 13 -7.98 -13.23 -4.80
N PRO A 14 -6.65 -13.24 -4.55
CA PRO A 14 -5.94 -14.45 -4.16
C PRO A 14 -6.22 -14.92 -2.72
N LEU A 15 -6.78 -14.06 -1.88
CA LEU A 15 -6.94 -14.31 -0.44
C LEU A 15 -7.66 -15.64 -0.13
N PRO A 16 -8.78 -16.01 -0.78
CA PRO A 16 -9.46 -17.28 -0.50
C PRO A 16 -8.59 -18.51 -0.76
N ALA A 17 -7.74 -18.48 -1.80
CA ALA A 17 -6.84 -19.58 -2.11
C ALA A 17 -5.75 -19.75 -1.04
N PHE A 18 -5.19 -18.63 -0.55
CA PHE A 18 -4.24 -18.65 0.56
C PHE A 18 -4.89 -19.07 1.88
N MET A 19 -6.11 -18.63 2.17
CA MET A 19 -6.85 -19.05 3.36
C MET A 19 -7.13 -20.57 3.35
N HIS A 20 -7.51 -21.12 2.20
CA HIS A 20 -7.65 -22.56 2.03
C HIS A 20 -6.32 -23.30 2.29
N ALA A 21 -5.22 -22.80 1.71
CA ALA A 21 -3.90 -23.42 1.86
C ALA A 21 -3.34 -23.33 3.28
N LEU A 22 -3.70 -22.30 4.06
CA LEU A 22 -3.31 -22.16 5.46
C LEU A 22 -3.95 -23.23 6.36
N VAL A 23 -5.21 -23.59 6.11
CA VAL A 23 -5.93 -24.60 6.90
C VAL A 23 -5.55 -26.01 6.45
N ASN A 24 -5.51 -26.23 5.14
CA ASN A 24 -5.23 -27.53 4.53
C ASN A 24 -3.76 -27.60 4.12
N GLU A 25 -3.53 -27.59 2.81
CA GLU A 25 -2.24 -27.51 2.14
C GLU A 25 -2.44 -26.88 0.76
N TRP A 26 -1.34 -26.49 0.11
CA TRP A 26 -1.36 -25.95 -1.23
C TRP A 26 -1.50 -27.05 -2.29
N THR A 27 -2.68 -27.16 -2.90
CA THR A 27 -2.99 -28.18 -3.92
C THR A 27 -3.05 -27.62 -5.35
N PHE A 28 -2.93 -26.30 -5.52
CA PHE A 28 -3.11 -25.63 -6.82
C PHE A 28 -1.88 -25.71 -7.75
N GLY A 29 -0.77 -26.28 -7.26
CA GLY A 29 0.47 -26.41 -8.03
C GLY A 29 1.28 -25.11 -8.18
N SER A 30 2.44 -25.24 -8.82
CA SER A 30 3.44 -24.17 -8.97
C SER A 30 2.96 -22.99 -9.82
N ALA A 31 2.30 -23.28 -10.95
CA ALA A 31 1.82 -22.23 -11.86
C ALA A 31 0.85 -21.27 -11.16
N ILE A 32 -0.13 -21.80 -10.42
CA ILE A 32 -1.10 -20.97 -9.68
C ILE A 32 -0.40 -20.22 -8.53
N CYS A 33 0.58 -20.83 -7.86
CA CYS A 33 1.37 -20.15 -6.82
C CYS A 33 2.07 -18.90 -7.38
N LYS A 34 2.72 -19.02 -8.53
CA LYS A 34 3.41 -17.90 -9.20
C LYS A 34 2.43 -16.83 -9.69
N VAL A 35 1.31 -17.23 -10.31
CA VAL A 35 0.29 -16.29 -10.79
C VAL A 35 -0.35 -15.51 -9.63
N LEU A 36 -0.76 -16.19 -8.57
CA LEU A 36 -1.38 -15.54 -7.42
C LEU A 36 -0.38 -14.63 -6.67
N SER A 37 0.87 -15.07 -6.53
CA SER A 37 1.94 -14.23 -6.00
C SER A 37 2.18 -13.00 -6.88
N PHE A 38 2.19 -13.16 -8.20
CA PHE A 38 2.36 -12.05 -9.15
C PHE A 38 1.23 -11.02 -9.04
N ILE A 39 -0.02 -11.48 -8.92
CA ILE A 39 -1.17 -10.60 -8.73
C ILE A 39 -1.03 -9.82 -7.42
N ILE A 40 -0.63 -10.48 -6.32
CA ILE A 40 -0.39 -9.80 -5.03
C ILE A 40 0.69 -8.73 -5.18
N TYR A 41 1.89 -9.10 -5.63
CA TYR A 41 3.02 -8.17 -5.72
C TYR A 41 2.76 -7.01 -6.70
N THR A 42 2.15 -7.28 -7.85
CA THR A 42 1.80 -6.23 -8.81
C THR A 42 0.80 -5.25 -8.20
N SER A 43 -0.20 -5.77 -7.49
CA SER A 43 -1.20 -4.96 -6.80
C SER A 43 -0.58 -4.11 -5.69
N LEU A 44 0.35 -4.68 -4.92
CA LEU A 44 1.07 -3.97 -3.87
C LEU A 44 1.89 -2.80 -4.41
N TYR A 45 2.76 -3.07 -5.40
CA TYR A 45 3.61 -2.03 -5.97
C TYR A 45 2.78 -0.97 -6.69
N THR A 46 1.75 -1.38 -7.45
CA THR A 46 0.86 -0.42 -8.13
C THR A 46 0.09 0.43 -7.13
N GLY A 47 -0.43 -0.15 -6.05
CA GLY A 47 -1.13 0.57 -4.99
C GLY A 47 -0.22 1.60 -4.32
N LEU A 48 1.00 1.19 -3.94
CA LEU A 48 2.02 2.06 -3.36
C LEU A 48 2.42 3.22 -4.29
N LEU A 49 2.74 2.92 -5.55
CA LEU A 49 3.03 3.92 -6.57
C LEU A 49 1.85 4.88 -6.78
N THR A 50 0.63 4.37 -6.71
CA THR A 50 -0.59 5.18 -6.85
C THR A 50 -0.77 6.12 -5.66
N VAL A 51 -0.52 5.68 -4.42
CA VAL A 51 -0.58 6.53 -3.22
C VAL A 51 0.49 7.63 -3.27
N MET A 52 1.70 7.31 -3.74
CA MET A 52 2.74 8.32 -3.99
C MET A 52 2.31 9.34 -5.03
N LEU A 53 1.82 8.89 -6.18
CA LEU A 53 1.34 9.77 -7.25
C LEU A 53 0.20 10.65 -6.75
N MET A 54 -0.74 10.12 -5.96
CA MET A 54 -1.81 10.92 -5.34
C MET A 54 -1.27 12.01 -4.42
N SER A 55 -0.27 11.70 -3.59
CA SER A 55 0.34 12.64 -2.64
C SER A 55 1.06 13.76 -3.38
N ILE A 56 1.87 13.42 -4.40
CA ILE A 56 2.54 14.38 -5.27
C ILE A 56 1.51 15.23 -6.02
N HIS A 57 0.49 14.61 -6.60
CA HIS A 57 -0.55 15.30 -7.34
C HIS A 57 -1.29 16.33 -6.46
N ARG A 58 -1.61 15.99 -5.21
CA ARG A 58 -2.24 16.94 -4.28
C ARG A 58 -1.30 18.09 -3.93
N TYR A 59 -0.03 17.77 -3.67
CA TYR A 59 0.99 18.77 -3.40
C TYR A 59 1.13 19.78 -4.57
N VAL A 60 1.30 19.28 -5.81
CA VAL A 60 1.43 20.12 -7.01
C VAL A 60 0.19 20.96 -7.25
N ALA A 61 -1.02 20.41 -7.08
CA ALA A 61 -2.27 21.14 -7.26
C ALA A 61 -2.43 22.31 -6.26
N VAL A 62 -1.91 22.18 -5.03
CA VAL A 62 -1.99 23.21 -4.00
C VAL A 62 -0.87 24.26 -4.14
N VAL A 63 0.35 23.82 -4.43
CA VAL A 63 1.53 24.72 -4.45
C VAL A 63 1.75 25.37 -5.82
N TYR A 64 1.45 24.65 -6.91
CA TYR A 64 1.72 25.08 -8.29
C TYR A 64 0.47 25.00 -9.17
N PRO A 65 -0.61 25.77 -8.89
CA PRO A 65 -1.89 25.68 -9.60
C PRO A 65 -1.77 25.98 -11.11
N ARG A 66 -0.80 26.80 -11.53
CA ARG A 66 -0.52 27.07 -12.95
C ARG A 66 0.09 25.87 -13.68
N LEU A 67 0.92 25.08 -13.01
CA LEU A 67 1.48 23.84 -13.57
C LEU A 67 0.41 22.77 -13.65
N TRP A 68 -0.45 22.70 -12.63
CA TRP A 68 -1.63 21.83 -12.61
C TRP A 68 -2.58 22.10 -13.78
N ALA A 69 -2.86 23.36 -14.11
CA ALA A 69 -3.73 23.71 -15.23
C ALA A 69 -3.23 23.21 -16.61
N LYS A 70 -1.94 22.87 -16.73
CA LYS A 70 -1.33 22.30 -17.95
C LYS A 70 -1.38 20.77 -18.00
N MET A 71 -1.83 20.09 -16.94
CA MET A 71 -2.02 18.64 -16.99
C MET A 71 -3.30 18.29 -17.76
N ASP A 72 -3.12 17.74 -18.95
CA ASP A 72 -4.22 17.18 -19.74
C ASP A 72 -4.49 15.70 -19.39
N LYS A 73 -5.72 15.24 -19.65
CA LYS A 73 -6.21 13.89 -19.37
C LYS A 73 -5.38 12.79 -20.03
N MET A 74 -4.79 13.05 -21.21
CA MET A 74 -3.89 12.09 -21.87
C MET A 74 -2.64 11.79 -21.03
N ARG A 75 -2.01 12.84 -20.47
CA ARG A 75 -0.84 12.69 -19.60
C ARG A 75 -1.16 11.98 -18.30
N GLU A 76 -2.32 12.29 -17.70
CA GLU A 76 -2.79 11.59 -16.50
C GLU A 76 -2.97 10.09 -16.76
N ARG A 77 -3.64 9.72 -17.85
CA ARG A 77 -3.82 8.30 -18.23
C ARG A 77 -2.50 7.60 -18.49
N PHE A 78 -1.57 8.25 -19.17
CA PHE A 78 -0.23 7.69 -19.42
C PHE A 78 0.53 7.43 -18.11
N LEU A 79 0.51 8.37 -17.17
CA LEU A 79 1.11 8.17 -15.83
C LEU A 79 0.46 7.01 -15.10
N LEU A 80 -0.87 6.93 -15.10
CA LEU A 80 -1.60 5.86 -14.44
C LEU A 80 -1.30 4.49 -15.05
N PHE A 81 -1.14 4.40 -16.38
CA PHE A 81 -0.76 3.17 -17.07
C PHE A 81 0.70 2.79 -16.79
N SER A 82 1.62 3.76 -16.77
CA SER A 82 3.03 3.49 -16.49
C SER A 82 3.25 2.95 -15.08
N LEU A 83 2.41 3.30 -14.10
CA LEU A 83 2.44 2.71 -12.77
C LEU A 83 2.20 1.20 -12.79
N TRP A 84 1.26 0.71 -13.62
CA TRP A 84 0.97 -0.72 -13.76
C TRP A 84 2.13 -1.47 -14.39
N ILE A 85 2.75 -0.88 -15.42
CA ILE A 85 3.93 -1.46 -16.06
C ILE A 85 5.08 -1.54 -15.06
N LEU A 86 5.37 -0.44 -14.36
CA LEU A 86 6.43 -0.40 -13.35
C LEU A 86 6.17 -1.38 -12.20
N GLY A 87 4.93 -1.43 -11.69
CA GLY A 87 4.54 -2.38 -10.64
C GLY A 87 4.68 -3.84 -11.08
N SER A 88 4.32 -4.15 -12.33
CA SER A 88 4.49 -5.50 -12.90
C SER A 88 5.97 -5.88 -13.03
N ILE A 89 6.83 -4.96 -13.48
CA ILE A 89 8.28 -5.21 -13.59
C ILE A 89 8.87 -5.54 -12.21
N LEU A 90 8.54 -4.75 -11.19
CA LEU A 90 8.99 -5.00 -9.82
C LEU A 90 8.44 -6.33 -9.28
N ALA A 91 7.20 -6.68 -9.62
CA ALA A 91 6.57 -7.92 -9.20
C ALA A 91 7.22 -9.16 -9.82
N ILE A 92 7.61 -9.12 -11.11
CA ILE A 92 8.29 -10.24 -11.78
C ILE A 92 9.54 -10.64 -11.00
N CYS A 93 10.38 -9.67 -10.61
CA CYS A 93 11.59 -9.94 -9.85
C CYS A 93 11.32 -10.60 -8.49
N ALA A 94 10.20 -10.28 -7.84
CA ALA A 94 9.82 -10.87 -6.57
C ALA A 94 9.24 -12.29 -6.74
N VAL A 95 8.45 -12.53 -7.78
CA VAL A 95 7.73 -13.80 -8.03
C VAL A 95 8.67 -14.95 -8.40
N GLU A 96 9.80 -14.67 -9.05
CA GLU A 96 10.82 -15.69 -9.32
C GLU A 96 11.35 -16.36 -8.04
N THR A 97 11.13 -15.75 -6.88
CA THR A 97 11.48 -16.35 -5.61
C THR A 97 10.40 -17.23 -5.00
N TYR A 98 9.20 -17.33 -5.59
CA TYR A 98 8.09 -18.12 -5.06
C TYR A 98 7.89 -19.40 -5.85
N ASP A 99 7.74 -20.50 -5.13
CA ASP A 99 7.33 -21.78 -5.68
C ASP A 99 6.62 -22.62 -4.60
N VAL A 100 6.18 -23.82 -4.96
CA VAL A 100 5.65 -24.78 -4.00
C VAL A 100 6.81 -25.41 -3.24
N VAL A 101 6.77 -25.30 -1.92
CA VAL A 101 7.76 -25.85 -0.99
C VAL A 101 7.05 -26.76 0.01
N GLU A 102 7.67 -27.90 0.33
CA GLU A 102 7.21 -28.77 1.41
C GLU A 102 7.75 -28.29 2.77
N ASP A 103 6.85 -28.10 3.74
CA ASP A 103 7.19 -27.70 5.10
C ASP A 103 6.34 -28.52 6.09
N GLY A 104 6.99 -29.41 6.85
CA GLY A 104 6.33 -30.25 7.83
C GLY A 104 5.33 -31.25 7.23
N GLY A 105 5.61 -31.77 6.03
CA GLY A 105 4.72 -32.73 5.34
C GLY A 105 3.51 -32.11 4.65
N LYS A 106 3.43 -30.78 4.58
CA LYS A 106 2.41 -30.03 3.84
C LYS A 106 3.04 -29.17 2.76
N SER A 107 2.40 -29.14 1.59
CA SER A 107 2.78 -28.23 0.51
C SER A 107 2.35 -26.80 0.82
N LYS A 108 3.22 -25.81 0.59
CA LYS A 108 2.92 -24.38 0.76
C LYS A 108 3.46 -23.58 -0.44
N CYS A 109 2.73 -22.54 -0.86
CA CYS A 109 3.27 -21.55 -1.79
C CYS A 109 4.17 -20.58 -1.01
N TRP A 110 5.49 -20.73 -1.15
CA TRP A 110 6.45 -20.02 -0.31
C TRP A 110 7.70 -19.60 -1.08
N ARG A 111 8.50 -18.73 -0.46
CA ARG A 111 9.80 -18.35 -1.02
C ARG A 111 10.74 -19.56 -1.05
N ILE A 112 11.28 -19.89 -2.22
CA ILE A 112 12.26 -20.97 -2.38
C ILE A 112 13.56 -20.66 -1.62
N SER A 113 14.27 -21.72 -1.25
CA SER A 113 15.62 -21.57 -0.68
C SER A 113 16.56 -21.05 -1.76
N MET A 114 17.21 -19.91 -1.49
CA MET A 114 18.16 -19.26 -2.41
C MET A 114 19.51 -19.10 -1.72
N SER A 115 20.56 -18.84 -2.51
CA SER A 115 21.85 -18.40 -1.95
C SER A 115 21.66 -17.12 -1.15
N ASP A 116 22.43 -16.98 -0.06
CA ASP A 116 22.30 -15.83 0.86
C ASP A 116 22.42 -14.49 0.13
N GLY A 117 23.30 -14.40 -0.90
CA GLY A 117 23.46 -13.21 -1.73
C GLY A 117 22.23 -12.87 -2.60
N LYS A 118 21.61 -13.86 -3.25
CA LYS A 118 20.36 -13.64 -4.02
C LYS A 118 19.21 -13.24 -3.10
N ARG A 119 19.09 -13.92 -1.96
CA ARG A 119 18.08 -13.60 -0.94
C ARG A 119 18.24 -12.18 -0.41
N ALA A 120 19.48 -11.76 -0.09
CA ALA A 120 19.77 -10.41 0.35
C ALA A 120 19.42 -9.37 -0.72
N ALA A 121 19.77 -9.62 -1.99
CA ALA A 121 19.44 -8.71 -3.08
C ALA A 121 17.92 -8.51 -3.26
N VAL A 122 17.13 -9.58 -3.15
CA VAL A 122 15.66 -9.52 -3.24
C VAL A 122 15.07 -8.78 -2.05
N VAL A 123 15.47 -9.12 -0.82
CA VAL A 123 14.94 -8.44 0.37
C VAL A 123 15.34 -6.96 0.38
N LEU A 124 16.54 -6.63 -0.10
CA LEU A 124 17.01 -5.26 -0.22
C LEU A 124 16.22 -4.50 -1.29
N SER A 125 15.94 -5.11 -2.45
CA SER A 125 15.14 -4.46 -3.50
C SER A 125 13.70 -4.24 -3.04
N GLU A 126 13.07 -5.24 -2.42
CA GLU A 126 11.74 -5.11 -1.80
C GLU A 126 11.72 -4.00 -0.74
N THR A 127 12.77 -3.88 0.08
CA THR A 127 12.89 -2.82 1.09
C THR A 127 13.08 -1.45 0.44
N LEU A 128 13.91 -1.36 -0.61
CA LEU A 128 14.22 -0.11 -1.28
C LEU A 128 13.00 0.46 -2.01
N PHE A 129 12.36 -0.35 -2.84
CA PHE A 129 11.22 0.06 -3.66
C PHE A 129 9.89 0.02 -2.91
N GLY A 130 9.75 -0.86 -1.92
CA GLY A 130 8.56 -0.97 -1.07
C GLY A 130 8.51 0.07 0.05
N PHE A 131 9.66 0.58 0.51
CA PHE A 131 9.72 1.48 1.67
C PHE A 131 10.69 2.64 1.55
N ALA A 132 11.98 2.36 1.36
CA ALA A 132 13.02 3.36 1.57
C ALA A 132 12.93 4.55 0.59
N ILE A 133 12.45 4.31 -0.63
CA ILE A 133 12.15 5.36 -1.62
C ILE A 133 10.75 5.96 -1.38
N PRO A 134 9.66 5.17 -1.25
CA PRO A 134 8.35 5.73 -1.03
C PRO A 134 8.18 6.56 0.25
N PHE A 135 8.78 6.11 1.35
CA PHE A 135 8.57 6.68 2.67
C PHE A 135 9.01 8.15 2.74
N PRO A 136 10.25 8.53 2.36
CA PRO A 136 10.65 9.94 2.33
C PRO A 136 9.79 10.79 1.40
N ILE A 137 9.40 10.29 0.23
CA ILE A 137 8.57 11.03 -0.74
C ILE A 137 7.20 11.33 -0.13
N LEU A 138 6.58 10.33 0.50
CA LEU A 138 5.29 10.48 1.17
C LEU A 138 5.38 11.43 2.37
N VAL A 139 6.41 11.29 3.22
CA VAL A 139 6.61 12.17 4.37
C VAL A 139 6.85 13.62 3.92
N VAL A 140 7.75 13.86 2.98
CA VAL A 140 8.06 15.22 2.48
C VAL A 140 6.84 15.83 1.81
N SER A 141 6.17 15.11 0.91
CA SER A 141 4.96 15.61 0.23
C SER A 141 3.84 15.93 1.22
N TYR A 142 3.67 15.11 2.25
CA TYR A 142 2.69 15.34 3.32
C TYR A 142 3.04 16.55 4.19
N CYS A 143 4.28 16.64 4.67
CA CYS A 143 4.74 17.77 5.48
C CYS A 143 4.59 19.10 4.72
N CYS A 144 4.97 19.13 3.44
CA CYS A 144 4.85 20.32 2.62
C CYS A 144 3.38 20.67 2.33
N LEU A 145 2.53 19.67 2.09
CA LEU A 145 1.09 19.86 1.91
C LEU A 145 0.43 20.43 3.18
N HIS A 146 0.72 19.86 4.35
CA HIS A 146 0.10 20.28 5.61
C HIS A 146 0.54 21.69 6.01
N LYS A 147 1.83 22.03 5.84
CA LYS A 147 2.33 23.40 6.05
C LYS A 147 1.58 24.43 5.17
N LYS A 148 1.31 24.10 3.91
CA LYS A 148 0.68 25.03 2.96
C LYS A 148 -0.84 25.11 3.13
N VAL A 149 -1.50 23.99 3.38
CA VAL A 149 -2.96 23.94 3.63
C VAL A 149 -3.31 24.66 4.93
N ASN A 150 -2.44 24.64 5.95
CA ASN A 150 -2.66 25.41 7.17
C ASN A 150 -2.46 26.93 6.97
N GLN A 151 -1.77 27.34 5.90
CA GLN A 151 -1.58 28.75 5.54
C GLN A 151 -2.66 29.31 4.61
N ALA A 152 -3.53 28.46 4.02
CA ALA A 152 -4.52 28.89 3.02
C ALA A 152 -5.91 28.32 3.36
N ALA A 153 -6.91 29.19 3.49
CA ALA A 153 -8.31 28.90 3.84
C ALA A 153 -9.10 28.12 2.75
N PHE A 154 -8.55 27.01 2.23
CA PHE A 154 -9.18 26.18 1.21
C PHE A 154 -10.00 25.04 1.82
N PHE A 155 -11.23 25.33 2.24
CA PHE A 155 -12.16 24.36 2.85
C PHE A 155 -12.41 23.09 1.99
N ARG A 156 -12.48 23.22 0.65
CA ARG A 156 -12.66 22.07 -0.26
C ARG A 156 -11.39 21.22 -0.42
N SER A 157 -10.20 21.83 -0.31
CA SER A 157 -8.92 21.11 -0.30
C SER A 157 -8.75 20.32 0.99
N GLN A 158 -9.14 20.88 2.14
CA GLN A 158 -8.94 20.24 3.44
C GLN A 158 -9.60 18.86 3.55
N ARG A 159 -10.80 18.67 2.98
CA ARG A 159 -11.50 17.37 3.01
C ARG A 159 -10.79 16.28 2.21
N LEU A 160 -10.39 16.60 0.98
CA LEU A 160 -9.64 15.65 0.14
C LEU A 160 -8.23 15.41 0.68
N THR A 161 -7.57 16.45 1.20
CA THR A 161 -6.30 16.34 1.91
C THR A 161 -6.45 15.40 3.11
N ARG A 162 -7.50 15.54 3.93
CA ARG A 162 -7.76 14.64 5.07
C ARG A 162 -7.95 13.17 4.64
N LEU A 163 -8.68 12.91 3.56
CA LEU A 163 -8.84 11.55 3.05
C LEU A 163 -7.50 10.95 2.58
N VAL A 164 -6.72 11.71 1.80
CA VAL A 164 -5.39 11.28 1.35
C VAL A 164 -4.45 11.07 2.54
N THR A 165 -4.53 11.93 3.55
CA THR A 165 -3.79 11.80 4.82
C THR A 165 -4.11 10.47 5.50
N LEU A 166 -5.40 10.13 5.65
CA LEU A 166 -5.82 8.88 6.28
C LEU A 166 -5.31 7.65 5.51
N ILE A 167 -5.34 7.69 4.17
CA ILE A 167 -4.80 6.63 3.32
C ILE A 167 -3.29 6.48 3.53
N VAL A 168 -2.53 7.59 3.54
CA VAL A 168 -1.07 7.58 3.74
C VAL A 168 -0.69 7.09 5.13
N VAL A 169 -1.37 7.56 6.18
CA VAL A 169 -1.11 7.11 7.56
C VAL A 169 -1.43 5.62 7.71
N THR A 170 -2.58 5.17 7.19
CA THR A 170 -2.98 3.76 7.22
C THR A 170 -1.95 2.89 6.50
N PHE A 171 -1.50 3.33 5.32
CA PHE A 171 -0.45 2.67 4.56
C PHE A 171 0.80 2.49 5.43
N PHE A 172 1.30 3.55 6.07
CA PHE A 172 2.49 3.42 6.92
C PHE A 172 2.30 2.48 8.10
N VAL A 173 1.19 2.61 8.83
CA VAL A 173 0.93 1.78 10.02
C VAL A 173 0.87 0.31 9.64
N LEU A 174 0.19 -0.03 8.54
CA LEU A 174 0.02 -1.41 8.12
C LEU A 174 1.25 -1.98 7.40
N TRP A 175 2.07 -1.16 6.76
CA TRP A 175 3.31 -1.61 6.12
C TRP A 175 4.51 -1.71 7.07
N THR A 176 4.48 -1.00 8.21
CA THR A 176 5.59 -1.03 9.17
C THR A 176 5.96 -2.45 9.65
N PRO A 177 5.01 -3.34 10.01
CA PRO A 177 5.32 -4.73 10.35
C PRO A 177 6.04 -5.50 9.24
N VAL A 178 5.65 -5.27 7.98
CA VAL A 178 6.28 -5.87 6.79
C VAL A 178 7.74 -5.45 6.68
N HIS A 179 8.03 -4.18 6.89
CA HIS A 179 9.40 -3.68 6.81
C HIS A 179 10.27 -4.10 7.98
N ILE A 180 9.70 -4.18 9.19
CA ILE A 180 10.42 -4.73 10.35
C ILE A 180 10.85 -6.17 10.06
N LEU A 181 9.95 -7.00 9.49
CA LEU A 181 10.27 -8.38 9.16
C LEU A 181 11.35 -8.49 8.06
N ASN A 182 11.31 -7.62 7.04
CA ASN A 182 12.37 -7.54 6.03
C ASN A 182 13.74 -7.15 6.64
N LEU A 183 13.75 -6.20 7.57
CA LEU A 183 14.98 -5.82 8.29
C LEU A 183 15.50 -6.98 9.15
N MET A 184 14.61 -7.72 9.81
CA MET A 184 14.98 -8.94 10.56
C MET A 184 15.59 -9.99 9.64
N HIS A 185 15.08 -10.17 8.41
CA HIS A 185 15.68 -11.06 7.42
C HIS A 185 17.10 -10.65 7.03
N ILE A 186 17.35 -9.35 6.79
CA ILE A 186 18.69 -8.83 6.49
C ILE A 186 19.63 -9.09 7.67
N PHE A 187 19.19 -8.77 8.88
CA PHE A 187 19.97 -8.97 10.10
C PHE A 187 20.30 -10.45 10.35
N ALA A 188 19.36 -11.36 10.08
CA ALA A 188 19.58 -12.80 10.17
C ALA A 188 20.69 -13.26 9.20
N ILE A 189 20.68 -12.78 7.96
CA ILE A 189 21.71 -13.12 6.96
C ILE A 189 23.09 -12.61 7.41
N LEU A 190 23.16 -11.38 7.94
CA LEU A 190 24.42 -10.77 8.37
C LEU A 190 25.05 -11.49 9.57
N ILE A 191 24.24 -11.98 10.51
CA ILE A 191 24.75 -12.62 11.72
C ILE A 191 25.05 -14.11 11.56
N LYS A 192 24.50 -14.76 10.54
CA LYS A 192 24.67 -16.19 10.24
C LYS A 192 26.13 -16.67 10.32
N PRO A 193 27.14 -15.95 9.78
CA PRO A 193 28.53 -16.40 9.87
C PRO A 193 29.13 -16.30 11.28
N ALA A 194 28.65 -15.36 12.09
CA ALA A 194 29.23 -15.03 13.40
C ALA A 194 28.52 -15.71 14.57
N LYS A 195 27.20 -15.90 14.50
CA LYS A 195 26.37 -16.49 15.58
C LYS A 195 25.27 -17.40 15.01
N PRO A 196 25.57 -18.68 14.72
CA PRO A 196 24.62 -19.61 14.12
C PRO A 196 23.39 -19.90 15.00
N ASP A 197 23.56 -20.00 16.33
CA ASP A 197 22.44 -20.25 17.25
C ASP A 197 21.42 -19.10 17.25
N MET A 198 21.92 -17.87 17.19
CA MET A 198 21.08 -16.67 17.14
C MET A 198 20.37 -16.53 15.79
N TYR A 199 21.02 -16.95 14.69
CA TYR A 199 20.38 -17.07 13.38
C TYR A 199 19.22 -18.06 13.41
N GLU A 200 19.37 -19.22 14.05
CA GLU A 200 18.32 -20.22 14.13
C GLU A 200 17.11 -19.72 14.93
N GLN A 201 17.34 -19.06 16.08
CA GLN A 201 16.27 -18.43 16.85
C GLN A 201 15.54 -17.35 16.06
N LEU A 202 16.29 -16.47 15.39
CA LEU A 202 15.72 -15.37 14.61
C LEU A 202 14.96 -15.88 13.38
N SER A 203 15.48 -16.89 12.69
CA SER A 203 14.80 -17.49 11.53
C SER A 203 13.50 -18.21 11.91
N ARG A 204 13.43 -18.83 13.09
CA ARG A 204 12.18 -19.38 13.66
C ARG A 204 11.16 -18.28 13.94
N LEU A 205 11.58 -17.19 14.58
CA LEU A 205 10.71 -16.04 14.83
C LEU A 205 10.16 -15.44 13.52
N ILE A 206 11.03 -15.24 12.53
CA ILE A 206 10.61 -14.70 11.24
C ILE A 206 9.61 -15.65 10.56
N ARG A 207 9.89 -16.96 10.51
CA ARG A 207 8.97 -17.94 9.92
C ARG A 207 7.60 -17.93 10.60
N SER A 208 7.57 -17.82 11.93
CA SER A 208 6.30 -17.75 12.68
C SER A 208 5.52 -16.45 12.47
N SER A 209 6.22 -15.35 12.17
CA SER A 209 5.62 -14.02 12.03
C SER A 209 5.21 -13.68 10.60
N ASP A 210 5.76 -14.39 9.61
CA ASP A 210 5.61 -14.02 8.20
C ASP A 210 4.16 -14.09 7.70
N GLU A 211 3.37 -15.09 8.11
CA GLU A 211 1.93 -15.17 7.76
C GLU A 211 1.11 -14.04 8.40
N VAL A 212 1.42 -13.70 9.66
CA VAL A 212 0.79 -12.59 10.36
C VAL A 212 1.11 -11.28 9.67
N VAL A 213 2.38 -11.08 9.31
CA VAL A 213 2.87 -9.89 8.63
C VAL A 213 2.29 -9.78 7.21
N LYS A 214 2.19 -10.87 6.46
CA LYS A 214 1.50 -10.91 5.16
C LYS A 214 0.02 -10.57 5.28
N SER A 215 -0.63 -10.88 6.40
CA SER A 215 -2.03 -10.50 6.62
C SER A 215 -2.23 -8.98 6.62
N PHE A 216 -1.24 -8.20 7.07
CA PHE A 216 -1.30 -6.73 7.03
C PHE A 216 -1.41 -6.17 5.61
N THR A 217 -0.83 -6.85 4.62
CA THR A 217 -0.99 -6.49 3.20
C THR A 217 -2.46 -6.53 2.79
N PHE A 218 -3.17 -7.63 3.10
CA PHE A 218 -4.58 -7.77 2.75
C PHE A 218 -5.45 -6.81 3.55
N ILE A 219 -5.13 -6.60 4.83
CA ILE A 219 -5.81 -5.59 5.67
C ILE A 219 -5.66 -4.21 5.04
N ASN A 220 -4.45 -3.83 4.61
CA ASN A 220 -4.18 -2.55 3.97
C ASN A 220 -5.05 -2.32 2.72
N SER A 221 -5.19 -3.33 1.87
CA SER A 221 -6.09 -3.23 0.71
C SER A 221 -7.57 -3.22 1.09
N SER A 222 -7.98 -3.88 2.17
CA SER A 222 -9.38 -3.88 2.62
C SER A 222 -9.84 -2.56 3.26
N VAL A 223 -8.94 -1.82 3.92
CA VAL A 223 -9.27 -0.57 4.62
C VAL A 223 -9.58 0.57 3.64
N ASN A 224 -8.96 0.59 2.47
CA ASN A 224 -9.15 1.63 1.46
C ASN A 224 -10.63 1.79 1.04
N PRO A 225 -11.35 0.74 0.58
CA PRO A 225 -12.79 0.75 0.36
C PRO A 225 -13.61 1.32 1.52
N SER A 226 -13.31 0.93 2.76
CA SER A 226 -14.00 1.42 3.95
C SER A 226 -13.81 2.93 4.14
N LEU A 227 -12.58 3.43 4.00
CA LEU A 227 -12.28 4.86 4.08
C LEU A 227 -13.07 5.67 3.04
N TYR A 228 -13.21 5.15 1.81
CA TYR A 228 -14.02 5.79 0.77
C TYR A 228 -15.53 5.79 1.10
N ALA A 229 -16.04 4.68 1.63
CA ALA A 229 -17.45 4.56 2.04
C ALA A 229 -17.78 5.55 3.18
N PHE A 230 -16.91 5.67 4.18
CA PHE A 230 -17.10 6.64 5.27
C PHE A 230 -17.03 8.09 4.78
N SER A 231 -16.07 8.41 3.90
CA SER A 231 -15.96 9.76 3.33
C SER A 231 -17.18 10.14 2.48
N SER A 232 -17.75 9.20 1.72
CA SER A 232 -18.92 9.46 0.88
C SER A 232 -20.24 9.56 1.67
N ARG A 233 -20.41 8.76 2.74
CA ARG A 233 -21.55 8.89 3.66
C ARG A 233 -21.58 10.24 4.36
N ARG A 234 -20.41 10.72 4.83
CA ARG A 234 -20.30 12.05 5.44
C ARG A 234 -20.63 13.17 4.45
N LEU A 235 -20.31 12.98 3.16
CA LEU A 235 -20.70 13.92 2.10
C LEU A 235 -22.22 13.96 1.91
N ARG A 236 -22.89 12.80 1.85
CA ARG A 236 -24.35 12.73 1.74
C ARG A 236 -25.04 13.36 2.95
N GLN A 237 -24.52 13.14 4.15
CA GLN A 237 -25.07 13.74 5.37
C GLN A 237 -24.93 15.27 5.40
N ASN A 238 -23.78 15.82 4.97
CA ASN A 238 -23.58 17.27 4.89
C ASN A 238 -24.42 17.94 3.79
N LEU A 239 -24.76 17.22 2.71
CA LEU A 239 -25.63 17.74 1.63
C LEU A 239 -27.12 17.67 2.00
N ASN A 240 -27.49 16.79 2.94
CA ASN A 240 -28.86 16.64 3.43
C ASN A 240 -29.13 17.46 4.71
N GLN A 241 -28.19 18.28 5.17
CA GLN A 241 -28.47 19.30 6.18
C GLN A 241 -29.15 20.50 5.50
N PRO A 242 -30.42 20.83 5.82
CA PRO A 242 -31.04 22.03 5.29
C PRO A 242 -30.25 23.27 5.73
N GLU A 243 -29.93 24.15 4.80
CA GLU A 243 -29.44 25.50 5.11
C GLU A 243 -30.52 26.20 5.92
N ASP A 244 -30.32 26.30 7.23
CA ASP A 244 -31.12 27.14 8.10
C ASP A 244 -30.82 28.59 7.70
N THR A 245 -31.62 29.08 6.74
CA THR A 245 -31.55 30.44 6.24
C THR A 245 -32.11 31.30 7.36
N GLY A 246 -31.22 31.87 8.17
CA GLY A 246 -31.55 32.88 9.16
C GLY A 246 -32.06 34.15 8.49
N ALA A 247 -33.31 34.13 8.04
CA ALA A 247 -34.12 35.32 7.81
C ALA A 247 -34.50 35.88 9.18
N GLN A 248 -33.66 36.75 9.74
CA GLN A 248 -34.03 37.56 10.89
C GLN A 248 -34.84 38.75 10.38
N ASN A 249 -36.13 38.67 10.65
CA ASN A 249 -37.18 39.64 10.41
C ASN A 249 -36.80 41.08 10.80
N SER A 250 -37.05 42.02 9.88
CA SER A 250 -37.53 43.35 10.24
C SER A 250 -38.91 43.23 10.90
N PRO A 251 -39.18 43.90 12.03
CA PRO A 251 -40.53 44.22 12.46
C PRO A 251 -40.92 45.61 11.95
N GLU A 252 -41.97 45.69 11.13
CA GLU A 252 -42.71 46.93 10.90
C GLU A 252 -43.60 47.28 12.11
N ARG A 253 -43.68 48.60 12.36
CA ARG A 253 -44.79 49.38 12.97
C ARG A 253 -45.04 49.34 14.48
N LEU A 254 -44.80 50.50 15.11
CA LEU A 254 -45.86 51.45 15.52
C LEU A 254 -45.30 52.88 15.53
#